data_AF-A0A7S2FH39-F1
#
_entry.id   AF-A0A7S2FH39-F1
#
_cell.length_a   1.000
_cell.length_b   1.000
_cell.length_c   1.000
_cell.angle_alpha   90.00
_cell.angle_beta   90.00
_cell.angle_gamma   90.00
#
_symmetry.space_group_name_H-M   'P 1'
#
loop_
_entity.id
_entity.type
_entity.pdbx_description
1 polymer ?
#
loop_
_entity_poly.entity_id
_entity_poly.type
_entity_poly.pdbx_seq_one_letter_code
_entity_poly.pdbx_strand_id
1 'polypeptide(L)'
;GYKSKRWSKDAFLRRFNVTKIPVGTIPYARRYGASEHTTSLGEYLAVTGQEQEARAAAATAATATAQSKAAQSAAPEYVFSDRPPPEMLGDFPMIPPWMRCPGIVDSMPTAINWYVGPAGSGAPKHFHCDAWNGLAFGRKRWFLFPPVASSLSKVPVSEWLQQRRHETTTTTRRGGGHQRGSPEASSS
;
A
#
# COMPACT_ATOMS: atom_id res chain seq x y z
N GLY A 1 -12.05 -1.14 26.03
CA GLY A 1 -11.35 -0.70 24.81
C GLY A 1 -12.35 -0.25 23.77
N TYR A 2 -12.32 1.02 23.36
CA TYR A 2 -13.28 1.61 22.42
C TYR A 2 -13.00 1.15 20.98
N LYS A 3 -13.28 -0.13 20.66
CA LYS A 3 -13.52 -0.50 19.27
C LYS A 3 -14.87 0.08 18.90
N SER A 4 -14.88 1.28 18.33
CA SER A 4 -16.09 1.87 17.79
C SER A 4 -16.66 0.91 16.73
N LYS A 5 -17.74 0.19 17.07
CA LYS A 5 -18.44 -0.71 16.14
C LYS A 5 -18.81 -0.01 14.82
N ARG A 6 -18.87 1.33 14.83
CA ARG A 6 -19.13 2.21 13.69
C ARG A 6 -18.08 2.08 12.57
N TRP A 7 -16.83 1.80 12.91
CA TRP A 7 -15.73 1.63 11.94
C TRP A 7 -15.40 0.17 11.65
N SER A 8 -16.28 -0.77 11.99
CA SER A 8 -16.17 -2.16 11.51
C SER A 8 -16.45 -2.22 10.01
N LYS A 9 -15.89 -3.22 9.31
CA LYS A 9 -16.09 -3.43 7.87
C LYS A 9 -17.58 -3.42 7.51
N ASP A 10 -18.40 -4.18 8.24
CA ASP A 10 -19.82 -4.32 7.94
C ASP A 10 -20.60 -3.02 8.19
N ALA A 11 -20.29 -2.29 9.27
CA ALA A 11 -20.94 -1.00 9.56
C ALA A 11 -20.54 0.06 8.52
N PHE A 12 -19.27 0.09 8.14
CA PHE A 12 -18.74 0.98 7.10
C PHE A 12 -19.43 0.72 5.76
N LEU A 13 -19.51 -0.55 5.36
CA LEU A 13 -20.17 -0.98 4.13
C LEU A 13 -21.65 -0.63 4.12
N ARG A 14 -22.40 -0.99 5.17
CA ARG A 14 -23.84 -0.69 5.25
C ARG A 14 -24.14 0.79 5.06
N ARG A 15 -23.25 1.67 5.53
CA ARG A 15 -23.45 3.12 5.48
C ARG A 15 -23.00 3.75 4.16
N PHE A 16 -21.86 3.33 3.62
CA PHE A 16 -21.21 4.02 2.51
C PHE A 16 -21.24 3.24 1.19
N ASN A 17 -22.01 2.14 1.11
CA ASN A 17 -22.07 1.25 -0.06
C ASN A 17 -22.27 1.99 -1.40
N VAL A 18 -23.13 3.01 -1.40
CA VAL A 18 -23.50 3.75 -2.61
C VAL A 18 -22.65 5.00 -2.84
N THR A 19 -21.78 5.36 -1.89
CA THR A 19 -20.93 6.55 -1.97
C THR A 19 -19.98 6.43 -3.15
N LYS A 20 -19.96 7.48 -4.00
CA LYS A 20 -19.10 7.55 -5.18
C LYS A 20 -17.69 7.97 -4.80
N ILE A 21 -16.71 7.24 -5.32
CA ILE A 21 -15.30 7.39 -4.92
C ILE A 21 -14.38 7.28 -6.14
N PRO A 22 -13.28 8.06 -6.18
CA PRO A 22 -12.24 7.89 -7.16
C PRO A 22 -11.36 6.69 -6.81
N VAL A 23 -10.96 5.92 -7.82
CA VAL A 23 -10.07 4.76 -7.69
C VAL A 23 -8.96 4.87 -8.73
N GLY A 24 -7.73 4.55 -8.33
CA GLY A 24 -6.56 4.52 -9.21
C GLY A 24 -5.39 3.72 -8.63
N THR A 25 -4.28 3.64 -9.37
CA THR A 25 -3.12 2.82 -8.98
C THR A 25 -2.09 3.54 -8.09
N ILE A 26 -2.23 4.86 -7.93
CA ILE A 26 -1.42 5.72 -7.06
C ILE A 26 -2.30 6.80 -6.41
N PRO A 27 -1.86 7.46 -5.32
CA PRO A 27 -2.61 8.55 -4.70
C PRO A 27 -2.75 9.72 -5.68
N TYR A 28 -3.94 10.32 -5.76
CA TYR A 28 -4.21 11.45 -6.66
C TYR A 28 -3.84 11.12 -8.12
N ALA A 29 -4.22 9.93 -8.59
CA ALA A 29 -3.83 9.40 -9.90
C ALA A 29 -4.00 10.43 -11.02
N ARG A 30 -5.15 11.12 -11.07
CA ARG A 30 -5.42 12.18 -12.04
C ARG A 30 -4.39 13.33 -11.99
N ARG A 31 -3.96 13.77 -10.81
CA ARG A 31 -2.95 14.85 -10.63
C ARG A 31 -1.57 14.45 -11.17
N TYR A 32 -1.28 13.15 -11.18
CA TYR A 32 0.00 12.62 -11.65
C TYR A 32 -0.05 12.03 -13.06
N GLY A 33 -1.17 12.20 -13.78
CA GLY A 33 -1.35 11.70 -15.15
C GLY A 33 -1.58 10.19 -15.23
N ALA A 34 -1.89 9.52 -14.12
CA ALA A 34 -2.31 8.13 -14.10
C ALA A 34 -3.83 8.01 -14.30
N SER A 35 -4.28 6.87 -14.83
CA SER A 35 -5.70 6.57 -14.99
C SER A 35 -6.42 6.58 -13.65
N GLU A 36 -7.58 7.22 -13.63
CA GLU A 36 -8.50 7.29 -12.49
C GLU A 36 -9.92 7.14 -13.04
N HIS A 37 -10.77 6.41 -12.31
CA HIS A 37 -12.19 6.35 -12.61
C HIS A 37 -13.01 6.41 -11.33
N THR A 38 -14.31 6.70 -11.47
CA THR A 38 -15.24 6.80 -10.35
C THR A 38 -16.16 5.60 -10.33
N THR A 39 -16.32 4.97 -9.17
CA THR A 39 -17.27 3.86 -8.93
C THR A 39 -17.96 4.06 -7.58
N SER A 40 -18.91 3.19 -7.21
CA SER A 40 -19.42 3.14 -5.84
C SER A 40 -18.52 2.28 -4.95
N LEU A 41 -18.45 2.60 -3.65
CA LEU A 41 -17.67 1.82 -2.70
C LEU A 41 -18.08 0.34 -2.65
N GLY A 42 -19.37 0.07 -2.76
CA GLY A 42 -19.92 -1.28 -2.78
C GLY A 42 -19.47 -2.08 -3.99
N GLU A 43 -19.62 -1.50 -5.17
CA GLU A 43 -19.19 -2.09 -6.44
C GLU A 43 -17.67 -2.33 -6.44
N TYR A 44 -16.89 -1.33 -6.04
CA TYR A 44 -15.44 -1.45 -5.89
C TYR A 44 -15.04 -2.62 -4.98
N LEU A 45 -15.68 -2.76 -3.82
CA LEU A 45 -15.36 -3.81 -2.85
C LEU A 45 -15.85 -5.19 -3.30
N ALA A 46 -16.94 -5.28 -4.07
CA ALA A 46 -17.38 -6.52 -4.69
C ALA A 46 -16.36 -7.02 -5.73
N VAL A 47 -15.94 -6.14 -6.65
CA VAL A 47 -14.95 -6.47 -7.69
C VAL A 47 -13.61 -6.84 -7.07
N THR A 48 -13.08 -5.97 -6.19
CA THR A 48 -11.78 -6.25 -5.55
C THR A 48 -11.81 -7.46 -4.63
N GLY A 49 -12.95 -7.76 -4.00
CA GLY A 49 -13.14 -8.99 -3.23
C GLY A 49 -12.96 -10.24 -4.10
N GLN A 50 -13.68 -10.30 -5.23
CA GLN A 50 -13.59 -11.40 -6.20
C GLN A 50 -12.17 -11.55 -6.76
N GLU A 51 -11.51 -10.43 -7.11
CA GLU A 51 -10.13 -10.46 -7.60
C GLU A 51 -9.14 -10.99 -6.55
N GLN A 52 -9.34 -10.63 -5.27
CA GLN A 52 -8.48 -11.11 -4.19
C GLN A 52 -8.66 -12.59 -3.92
N GLU A 53 -9.90 -13.09 -3.97
CA GLU A 53 -10.20 -14.53 -3.86
C GLU A 53 -9.56 -15.31 -5.00
N ALA A 54 -9.72 -14.83 -6.25
CA ALA A 54 -9.10 -15.43 -7.42
C ALA A 54 -7.56 -15.45 -7.31
N ARG A 55 -6.94 -14.34 -6.84
CA ARG A 55 -5.49 -14.28 -6.62
C ARG A 55 -5.03 -15.23 -5.51
N ALA A 56 -5.78 -15.37 -4.42
CA ALA A 56 -5.47 -16.30 -3.34
C ALA A 56 -5.56 -17.76 -3.80
N ALA A 57 -6.57 -18.10 -4.60
CA ALA A 57 -6.70 -19.42 -5.21
C ALA A 57 -5.53 -19.71 -6.16
N ALA A 58 -5.19 -18.76 -7.03
CA ALA A 58 -4.06 -18.89 -7.96
C ALA A 58 -2.71 -19.03 -7.24
N ALA A 59 -2.47 -18.26 -6.16
CA ALA A 59 -1.25 -18.38 -5.37
C ALA A 59 -1.11 -19.75 -4.68
N THR A 60 -2.24 -20.32 -4.23
CA THR A 60 -2.29 -21.66 -3.63
C THR A 60 -1.97 -22.73 -4.68
N ALA A 61 -2.55 -22.62 -5.87
CA ALA A 61 -2.26 -23.52 -7.00
C ALA A 61 -0.81 -23.40 -7.49
N ALA A 62 -0.27 -22.18 -7.60
CA ALA A 62 1.11 -21.95 -8.02
C ALA A 62 2.15 -22.43 -6.99
N THR A 63 1.80 -22.47 -5.70
CA THR A 63 2.65 -23.08 -4.68
C THR A 63 2.68 -24.61 -4.82
N ALA A 64 1.61 -25.22 -5.36
CA ALA A 64 1.56 -26.64 -5.68
C ALA A 64 2.31 -27.00 -6.97
N THR A 65 2.46 -26.06 -7.91
CA THR A 65 3.19 -26.26 -9.17
C THR A 65 4.44 -25.37 -9.22
N ALA A 66 5.60 -25.91 -8.84
CA ALA A 66 6.86 -25.20 -8.55
C ALA A 66 7.47 -24.31 -9.67
N GLN A 67 6.78 -24.04 -10.77
CA GLN A 67 7.23 -23.17 -11.85
C GLN A 67 6.04 -22.41 -12.45
N SER A 68 5.64 -21.31 -11.81
CA SER A 68 5.09 -20.21 -12.59
C SER A 68 5.93 -18.97 -12.33
N LYS A 69 6.51 -18.47 -13.42
CA LYS A 69 7.12 -17.14 -13.51
C LYS A 69 6.02 -16.16 -13.07
N ALA A 70 6.07 -15.77 -11.80
CA ALA A 70 5.02 -15.03 -11.12
C ALA A 70 4.50 -13.94 -12.06
N ALA A 71 3.24 -14.09 -12.50
CA ALA A 71 2.59 -13.09 -13.31
C ALA A 71 2.78 -11.76 -12.60
N GLN A 72 3.48 -10.83 -13.26
CA GLN A 72 3.62 -9.46 -12.80
C GLN A 72 2.22 -8.86 -12.80
N SER A 73 1.49 -9.10 -11.72
CA SER A 73 0.17 -8.52 -11.52
C SER A 73 0.35 -7.03 -11.51
N ALA A 74 -0.32 -6.33 -12.43
CA ALA A 74 -0.48 -4.90 -12.38
C ALA A 74 -0.86 -4.46 -10.95
N ALA A 75 -0.38 -3.28 -10.56
CA ALA A 75 -0.69 -2.73 -9.25
C ALA A 75 -2.21 -2.64 -9.08
N PRO A 76 -2.76 -3.18 -7.98
CA PRO A 76 -4.20 -3.13 -7.76
C PRO A 76 -4.63 -1.68 -7.53
N GLU A 77 -5.78 -1.31 -8.10
CA GLU A 77 -6.37 -0.01 -7.87
C GLU A 77 -6.93 0.12 -6.46
N TYR A 78 -6.88 1.33 -5.93
CA TYR A 78 -7.35 1.66 -4.60
C TYR A 78 -7.88 3.09 -4.50
N VAL A 79 -8.62 3.31 -3.42
CA VAL A 79 -9.19 4.59 -3.06
C VAL A 79 -8.18 5.33 -2.20
N PHE A 80 -7.83 6.55 -2.60
CA PHE A 80 -7.08 7.48 -1.77
C PHE A 80 -7.50 8.90 -2.10
N SER A 81 -8.01 9.61 -1.11
CA SER A 81 -8.54 10.97 -1.30
C SER A 81 -8.27 11.84 -0.07
N ASP A 82 -7.98 13.11 -0.33
CA ASP A 82 -7.87 14.22 0.63
C ASP A 82 -9.23 14.86 0.96
N ARG A 83 -10.28 14.37 0.31
CA ARG A 83 -11.66 14.81 0.48
C ARG A 83 -12.51 13.58 0.79
N PRO A 84 -12.52 13.13 2.06
CA PRO A 84 -13.47 12.12 2.47
C PRO A 84 -14.89 12.62 2.22
N PRO A 85 -15.82 11.75 1.81
CA PRO A 85 -17.24 12.08 1.72
C PRO A 85 -17.70 12.75 3.03
N PRO A 86 -18.46 13.87 2.99
CA PRO A 86 -18.87 14.59 4.19
C PRO A 86 -19.53 13.70 5.25
N GLU A 87 -20.28 12.69 4.80
CA GLU A 87 -20.93 11.69 5.66
C GLU A 87 -19.96 10.81 6.47
N MET A 88 -18.69 10.72 6.06
CA MET A 88 -17.62 10.02 6.80
C MET A 88 -16.97 10.89 7.86
N LEU A 89 -16.99 12.21 7.69
CA LEU A 89 -16.33 13.15 8.62
C LEU A 89 -17.06 13.27 9.95
N GLY A 90 -18.39 13.14 9.95
CA GLY A 90 -19.21 13.25 11.18
C GLY A 90 -18.92 12.17 12.23
N ASP A 91 -18.25 11.08 11.87
CA ASP A 91 -17.87 9.99 12.77
C ASP A 91 -16.36 9.81 12.91
N PHE A 92 -15.57 10.75 12.39
CA PHE A 92 -14.12 10.72 12.54
C PHE A 92 -13.77 10.84 14.04
N PRO A 93 -12.91 9.95 14.59
CA PRO A 93 -12.57 10.03 15.99
C PRO A 93 -11.95 11.40 16.28
N MET A 94 -12.36 12.03 17.38
CA MET A 94 -11.74 13.27 17.84
C MET A 94 -10.23 13.02 17.98
N ILE A 95 -9.43 13.78 17.23
CA ILE A 95 -7.97 13.78 17.38
C ILE A 95 -7.66 14.38 18.75
N PRO A 96 -7.07 13.63 19.69
CA PRO A 96 -6.71 14.15 21.00
C PRO A 96 -5.84 15.41 20.86
N PRO A 97 -5.98 16.41 21.73
CA PRO A 97 -5.21 17.65 21.61
C PRO A 97 -3.69 17.43 21.50
N TRP A 98 -3.14 16.43 22.19
CA TRP A 98 -1.72 16.08 22.15
C TRP A 98 -1.25 15.42 20.84
N MET A 99 -2.18 14.97 19.98
CA MET A 99 -1.88 14.53 18.61
C MET A 99 -1.94 15.69 17.61
N ARG A 100 -2.36 16.89 18.02
CA ARG A 100 -2.35 18.06 17.12
C ARG A 100 -0.93 18.58 17.03
N CYS A 101 -0.44 18.83 15.82
CA CYS A 101 0.92 19.34 15.58
C CYS A 101 0.95 20.87 15.74
N PRO A 102 1.47 21.44 16.83
CA PRO A 102 1.44 22.89 17.05
C PRO A 102 2.21 23.61 15.94
N GLY A 103 1.67 24.71 15.41
CA GLY A 103 2.39 25.60 14.47
C GLY A 103 2.29 25.28 12.98
N ILE A 104 1.78 24.11 12.56
CA ILE A 104 1.46 23.81 11.15
C ILE A 104 -0.06 23.81 10.90
N VAL A 105 -0.87 23.38 11.88
CA VAL A 105 -2.33 23.29 11.71
C VAL A 105 -3.07 24.62 11.63
N ASP A 106 -2.48 25.74 12.08
CA ASP A 106 -3.15 27.04 11.99
C ASP A 106 -3.06 27.65 10.57
N SER A 107 -2.11 27.17 9.75
CA SER A 107 -1.88 27.68 8.39
C SER A 107 -2.20 26.64 7.30
N MET A 108 -2.17 25.35 7.63
CA MET A 108 -2.56 24.28 6.71
C MET A 108 -3.75 23.51 7.32
N PRO A 109 -4.93 23.51 6.67
CA PRO A 109 -6.05 22.73 7.15
C PRO A 109 -5.61 21.29 7.35
N THR A 110 -5.96 20.70 8.48
CA THR A 110 -5.65 19.30 8.79
C THR A 110 -6.17 18.43 7.64
N ALA A 111 -5.28 17.97 6.78
CA ALA A 111 -5.65 17.20 5.61
C ALA A 111 -6.02 15.78 6.06
N ILE A 112 -7.32 15.51 6.19
CA ILE A 112 -7.82 14.16 6.45
C ILE A 112 -7.74 13.40 5.13
N ASN A 113 -6.75 12.53 5.02
CA ASN A 113 -6.68 11.54 3.95
C ASN A 113 -7.34 10.25 4.39
N TRP A 114 -8.06 9.59 3.48
CA TRP A 114 -8.62 8.27 3.72
C TRP A 114 -8.24 7.29 2.62
N TYR A 115 -8.27 6.01 2.96
CA TYR A 115 -7.77 4.94 2.11
C TYR A 115 -8.61 3.67 2.24
N VAL A 116 -8.94 3.06 1.11
CA VAL A 116 -9.51 1.71 1.02
C VAL A 116 -8.84 1.00 -0.15
N GLY A 117 -8.32 -0.21 0.07
CA GLY A 117 -7.74 -0.97 -1.01
C GLY A 117 -7.48 -2.44 -0.66
N PRO A 118 -7.34 -3.29 -1.68
CA PRO A 118 -7.06 -4.72 -1.52
C PRO A 118 -5.59 -4.98 -1.16
N ALA A 119 -5.24 -6.24 -0.91
CA ALA A 119 -3.85 -6.60 -0.65
C ALA A 119 -2.95 -6.25 -1.85
N GLY A 120 -1.74 -5.75 -1.54
CA GLY A 120 -0.78 -5.27 -2.53
C GLY A 120 -0.97 -3.80 -2.94
N SER A 121 -2.10 -3.16 -2.59
CA SER A 121 -2.27 -1.73 -2.84
C SER A 121 -1.59 -0.87 -1.77
N GLY A 122 -1.28 0.38 -2.12
CA GLY A 122 -0.74 1.35 -1.18
C GLY A 122 0.02 2.48 -1.87
N ALA A 123 0.22 3.56 -1.11
CA ALA A 123 0.95 4.71 -1.58
C ALA A 123 2.41 4.34 -1.95
N PRO A 124 2.94 4.86 -3.07
CA PRO A 124 4.37 4.89 -3.35
C PRO A 124 5.17 5.55 -2.23
N LYS A 125 6.50 5.41 -2.28
CA LYS A 125 7.40 6.10 -1.35
C LYS A 125 7.21 7.63 -1.46
N HIS A 126 7.00 8.28 -0.34
CA HIS A 126 6.89 9.73 -0.22
C HIS A 126 7.22 10.18 1.22
N PHE A 127 7.26 11.49 1.46
CA PHE A 127 7.51 12.08 2.78
C PHE A 127 6.42 13.09 3.12
N HIS A 128 6.24 13.34 4.42
CA HIS A 128 5.33 14.33 5.01
C HIS A 128 6.04 15.01 6.19
N CYS A 129 5.40 16.04 6.75
CA CYS A 129 5.64 16.42 8.14
C CYS A 129 5.05 15.35 9.09
N ASP A 130 4.83 15.69 10.36
CA ASP A 130 4.23 14.79 11.32
C ASP A 130 2.83 14.33 10.85
N ALA A 131 2.61 13.01 10.83
CA ALA A 131 1.39 12.41 10.31
C ALA A 131 0.89 11.27 11.20
N TRP A 132 -0.42 11.24 11.43
CA TRP A 132 -1.10 10.16 12.13
C TRP A 132 -1.86 9.28 11.14
N ASN A 133 -1.69 7.96 11.27
CA ASN A 133 -2.40 6.99 10.44
C ASN A 133 -3.17 6.02 11.33
N GLY A 134 -4.48 5.92 11.11
CA GLY A 134 -5.35 4.97 11.78
C GLY A 134 -5.76 3.81 10.86
N LEU A 135 -5.64 2.57 11.33
CA LEU A 135 -6.16 1.40 10.64
C LEU A 135 -7.51 0.99 11.25
N ALA A 136 -8.61 1.20 10.52
CA ALA A 136 -9.94 0.84 10.99
C ALA A 136 -10.15 -0.70 11.01
N PHE A 137 -9.82 -1.39 9.91
CA PHE A 137 -9.88 -2.85 9.79
C PHE A 137 -8.92 -3.36 8.71
N GLY A 138 -8.65 -4.66 8.72
CA GLY A 138 -7.74 -5.31 7.77
C GLY A 138 -6.29 -5.33 8.25
N ARG A 139 -5.34 -5.25 7.31
CA ARG A 139 -3.89 -5.30 7.58
C ARG A 139 -3.16 -4.30 6.70
N LYS A 140 -2.22 -3.56 7.29
CA LYS A 140 -1.31 -2.66 6.55
C LYS A 140 0.12 -2.92 6.99
N ARG A 141 1.05 -2.89 6.03
CA ARG A 141 2.50 -2.93 6.28
C ARG A 141 3.07 -1.55 6.02
N TRP A 142 3.81 -1.02 6.98
CA TRP A 142 4.47 0.28 6.91
C TRP A 142 5.96 0.09 6.68
N PHE A 143 6.51 0.81 5.71
CA PHE A 143 7.95 0.86 5.45
C PHE A 143 8.41 2.28 5.79
N LEU A 144 9.29 2.40 6.78
CA LEU A 144 9.82 3.68 7.25
C LEU A 144 11.30 3.77 6.90
N PHE A 145 11.72 4.94 6.44
CA PHE A 145 13.10 5.24 6.09
C PHE A 145 13.56 6.44 6.93
N PRO A 146 14.86 6.53 7.30
CA PRO A 146 15.37 7.70 7.99
C PRO A 146 15.23 8.95 7.09
N PRO A 147 15.12 10.17 7.66
CA PRO A 147 14.95 11.40 6.89
C PRO A 147 16.03 11.62 5.81
N VAL A 148 17.27 11.22 6.08
CA VAL A 148 18.40 11.30 5.12
C VAL A 148 18.22 10.43 3.87
N ALA A 149 17.30 9.46 3.92
CA ALA A 149 16.94 8.58 2.80
C ALA A 149 15.56 8.92 2.20
N SER A 150 15.03 10.11 2.47
CA SER A 150 13.74 10.57 1.92
C SER A 150 13.82 10.70 0.40
N SER A 151 12.77 10.26 -0.29
CA SER A 151 12.62 10.45 -1.74
C SER A 151 11.15 10.30 -2.14
N LEU A 152 10.77 10.90 -3.27
CA LEU A 152 9.47 10.68 -3.90
C LEU A 152 9.58 9.57 -4.94
N SER A 153 8.53 8.78 -5.08
CA SER A 153 8.40 7.76 -6.13
C SER A 153 6.99 7.77 -6.71
N LYS A 154 6.87 7.47 -8.00
CA LYS A 154 5.59 7.16 -8.66
C LYS A 154 5.37 5.66 -8.86
N VAL A 155 6.37 4.84 -8.51
CA VAL A 155 6.31 3.38 -8.64
C VAL A 155 5.34 2.83 -7.59
N PRO A 156 4.27 2.10 -7.99
CA PRO A 156 3.36 1.48 -7.05
C PRO A 156 4.10 0.55 -6.06
N VAL A 157 3.62 0.50 -4.81
CA VAL A 157 4.31 -0.24 -3.75
C VAL A 157 4.46 -1.74 -4.05
N SER A 158 3.49 -2.34 -4.75
CA SER A 158 3.56 -3.74 -5.18
C SER A 158 4.71 -4.00 -6.14
N GLU A 159 4.94 -3.10 -7.08
CA GLU A 159 6.02 -3.20 -8.06
C GLU A 159 7.38 -2.97 -7.37
N TRP A 160 7.48 -1.96 -6.51
CA TRP A 160 8.68 -1.71 -5.72
C TRP A 160 9.08 -2.94 -4.87
N LEU A 161 8.12 -3.62 -4.25
CA LEU A 161 8.39 -4.85 -3.49
C LEU A 161 8.84 -6.02 -4.37
N GLN A 162 8.35 -6.12 -5.60
CA GLN A 162 8.79 -7.15 -6.54
C GLN A 162 10.24 -6.91 -6.97
N GLN A 163 10.58 -5.69 -7.34
CA GLN A 163 11.95 -5.29 -7.71
C GLN A 163 12.96 -5.66 -6.61
N ARG A 164 12.63 -5.36 -5.35
CA ARG A 164 13.46 -5.72 -4.18
C ARG A 164 13.67 -7.23 -4.01
N ARG A 165 12.67 -8.06 -4.29
CA ARG A 165 12.80 -9.53 -4.20
C ARG A 165 13.76 -10.07 -5.26
N HIS A 166 13.74 -9.48 -6.46
CA HIS A 166 14.64 -9.87 -7.54
C HIS A 166 16.10 -9.47 -7.27
N GLU A 167 16.34 -8.31 -6.66
CA GLU A 167 17.69 -7.87 -6.23
C GLU A 167 18.32 -8.87 -5.24
N THR A 168 17.56 -9.28 -4.22
CA THR A 168 18.05 -10.23 -3.20
C THR A 168 18.36 -11.59 -3.81
N THR A 169 17.51 -12.10 -4.71
CA THR A 169 17.70 -13.41 -5.34
C THR A 169 18.93 -13.45 -6.26
N THR A 170 19.22 -12.34 -6.95
CA THR A 170 20.36 -12.23 -7.86
C THR A 170 21.69 -12.12 -7.10
N THR A 171 21.70 -11.41 -5.97
CA THR A 171 22.90 -11.20 -5.17
C THR A 171 23.36 -12.50 -4.49
N THR A 172 22.44 -13.31 -3.97
CA THR A 172 22.77 -14.61 -3.35
C THR A 172 23.39 -15.59 -4.35
N ARG A 173 23.07 -15.48 -5.64
CA ARG A 173 23.55 -16.41 -6.68
C ARG A 173 24.97 -16.11 -7.18
N ARG A 174 25.49 -14.90 -6.95
CA ARG A 174 26.85 -14.50 -7.38
C ARG A 174 27.94 -14.68 -6.31
N GLY A 175 27.59 -14.97 -5.06
CA GLY A 175 28.56 -15.11 -3.95
C GLY A 175 29.21 -16.49 -3.76
N GLY A 176 28.84 -17.51 -4.56
CA GLY A 176 29.24 -18.91 -4.33
C GLY A 176 30.49 -19.40 -5.07
N GLY A 177 31.21 -18.54 -5.80
CA GLY A 177 32.30 -18.92 -6.68
C GLY A 177 33.67 -18.35 -6.27
N HIS A 178 34.11 -18.56 -5.03
CA HIS A 178 35.53 -18.40 -4.70
C HIS A 178 36.18 -19.78 -4.79
N GLN A 179 36.64 -20.14 -6.00
CA GLN A 179 37.57 -21.24 -6.18
C GLN A 179 38.83 -20.93 -5.37
N ARG A 180 39.12 -21.77 -4.36
CA ARG A 180 40.45 -21.79 -3.73
C ARG A 180 41.42 -22.27 -4.79
N GLY A 181 42.23 -21.36 -5.31
CA GLY A 181 43.42 -21.71 -6.09
C GLY A 181 44.38 -22.49 -5.20
N SER A 182 44.71 -23.71 -5.62
CA SER A 182 45.82 -24.48 -5.07
C SER A 182 47.14 -23.76 -5.32
N PRO A 183 48.11 -23.77 -4.39
CA PRO A 183 49.44 -23.28 -4.66
C PRO A 183 50.20 -24.29 -5.51
N GLU A 184 50.63 -23.90 -6.71
CA GLU A 184 51.67 -24.60 -7.45
C GLU A 184 53.02 -24.36 -6.75
N ALA A 185 53.62 -25.44 -6.27
CA ALA A 185 55.04 -25.49 -5.98
C ALA A 185 55.79 -25.73 -7.29
N SER A 186 56.72 -24.85 -7.65
CA SER A 186 57.77 -25.16 -8.62
C SER A 186 59.12 -24.74 -8.05
N SER A 187 59.91 -25.78 -7.82
CA SER A 187 61.34 -25.79 -7.60
C SER A 187 62.11 -25.25 -8.80
N SER A 188 63.12 -24.41 -8.54
CA SER A 188 64.51 -24.54 -9.03
C SER A 188 65.36 -23.45 -8.39
#